data_AF-A0A6C0LBN9-F1
#
_entry.id   AF-A0A6C0LBN9-F1
#
_cell.length_a   1.000
_cell.length_b   1.000
_cell.length_c   1.000
_cell.angle_alpha   90.00
_cell.angle_beta   90.00
_cell.angle_gamma   90.00
#
_symmetry.space_group_name_H-M   'P 1'
#
loop_
_entity.id
_entity.type
_entity.pdbx_description
1 polymer ?
#
loop_
_entity_poly.entity_id
_entity_poly.type
_entity_poly.pdbx_seq_one_letter_code
_entity_poly.pdbx_strand_id
1 'polypeptide(L)'
;MSVPKMPMIIAICGAKRSGKDVLAQHLVDKYNYERVAFAQPLKLAIKSLFNFDDDQVGIGEDKGTERKDIVDERWGITPRTALQFFGTEIMQEKIQEILPDMKKNFFANTLKNYIADKIKNNPEQRFVISDLRFLHEYKALFSISKIRKDEIAIIRVIRPSLSSSSPVDDSSDLPKAHIYEQKAHISEQKAHISEPKTHISELEYMNIPYDIILINNGSIESYIDKFDKIIRI
;
A
#
# COMPACT_ATOMS: atom_id res chain seq x y z
N MET A 1 5.49 -37.23 0.13
CA MET A 1 5.16 -35.98 -0.58
C MET A 1 5.62 -34.85 0.32
N SER A 2 6.56 -34.00 -0.13
CA SER A 2 6.98 -32.84 0.65
C SER A 2 5.80 -31.87 0.76
N VAL A 3 5.49 -31.42 1.97
CA VAL A 3 4.53 -30.32 2.18
C VAL A 3 5.03 -29.11 1.38
N PRO A 4 4.19 -28.45 0.55
CA PRO A 4 4.61 -27.26 -0.18
C PRO A 4 5.18 -26.23 0.81
N LYS A 5 6.40 -25.76 0.52
CA LYS A 5 7.09 -24.79 1.37
C LYS A 5 6.36 -23.46 1.25
N MET A 6 5.81 -22.96 2.36
CA MET A 6 5.21 -21.63 2.42
C MET A 6 6.22 -20.55 1.94
N PRO A 7 5.81 -19.56 1.14
CA PRO A 7 6.69 -18.49 0.68
C PRO A 7 7.31 -17.73 1.86
N MET A 8 8.57 -17.30 1.73
CA MET A 8 9.19 -16.47 2.76
C MET A 8 8.55 -15.08 2.83
N ILE A 9 8.14 -14.53 1.68
CA ILE A 9 7.39 -13.29 1.58
C ILE A 9 6.06 -13.53 0.88
N ILE A 10 4.98 -13.07 1.50
CA ILE A 10 3.69 -12.89 0.82
C ILE A 10 3.40 -11.40 0.77
N ALA A 11 3.33 -10.82 -0.43
CA ALA A 11 2.95 -9.42 -0.61
C ALA A 11 1.54 -9.32 -1.18
N ILE A 12 0.70 -8.53 -0.51
CA ILE A 12 -0.73 -8.46 -0.80
C ILE A 12 -1.04 -7.10 -1.42
N CYS A 13 -1.70 -7.11 -2.58
CA CYS A 13 -2.21 -5.93 -3.25
C CYS A 13 -3.73 -6.01 -3.45
N GLY A 14 -4.39 -4.86 -3.55
CA GLY A 14 -5.84 -4.79 -3.73
C GLY A 14 -6.44 -3.48 -3.22
N ALA A 15 -7.64 -3.16 -3.71
CA ALA A 15 -8.38 -1.96 -3.32
C ALA A 15 -8.58 -1.83 -1.80
N LYS A 16 -8.83 -0.62 -1.30
CA LYS A 16 -9.35 -0.40 0.06
C LYS A 16 -10.60 -1.27 0.26
N ARG A 17 -10.77 -1.88 1.44
CA ARG A 17 -11.92 -2.75 1.79
C ARG A 17 -12.05 -4.06 0.97
N SER A 18 -11.01 -4.46 0.22
CA SER A 18 -11.02 -5.74 -0.53
C SER A 18 -10.91 -6.99 0.35
N GLY A 19 -10.44 -6.85 1.60
CA GLY A 19 -10.15 -7.97 2.50
C GLY A 19 -8.66 -8.28 2.66
N LYS A 20 -7.77 -7.50 2.03
CA LYS A 20 -6.31 -7.66 2.16
C LYS A 20 -5.79 -7.69 3.60
N ASP A 21 -6.30 -6.81 4.47
CA ASP A 21 -5.86 -6.74 5.86
C ASP A 21 -6.31 -7.97 6.67
N VAL A 22 -7.48 -8.52 6.34
CA VAL A 22 -7.98 -9.78 6.93
C VAL A 22 -7.07 -10.95 6.55
N LEU A 23 -6.65 -11.03 5.28
CA LEU A 23 -5.69 -12.05 4.85
C LEU A 23 -4.32 -11.88 5.51
N ALA A 24 -3.84 -10.63 5.62
CA ALA A 24 -2.58 -10.35 6.30
C ALA A 24 -2.62 -10.80 7.76
N GLN A 25 -3.72 -10.52 8.47
CA GLN A 25 -3.88 -10.92 9.87
C GLN A 25 -3.96 -12.44 10.02
N HIS A 26 -4.67 -13.14 9.12
CA HIS A 26 -4.70 -14.60 9.12
C HIS A 26 -3.31 -15.23 8.93
N LEU A 27 -2.47 -14.64 8.08
CA LEU A 27 -1.08 -15.08 7.89
C LEU A 27 -0.23 -14.92 9.16
N VAL A 28 -0.45 -13.86 9.93
CA VAL A 28 0.18 -13.65 11.24
C VAL A 28 -0.30 -14.74 12.21
N ASP A 29 -1.62 -14.82 12.41
CA ASP A 29 -2.23 -15.63 13.46
C ASP A 29 -2.02 -17.14 13.27
N LYS A 30 -2.16 -17.62 12.02
CA LYS A 30 -2.13 -19.06 11.71
C LYS A 30 -0.78 -19.56 11.23
N TYR A 31 -0.04 -18.72 10.49
CA TYR A 31 1.18 -19.15 9.80
C TYR A 31 2.46 -18.48 10.35
N ASN A 32 2.33 -17.69 11.43
CA ASN A 32 3.44 -17.04 12.13
C ASN A 32 4.28 -16.12 11.22
N TYR A 33 3.61 -15.40 10.33
CA TYR A 33 4.25 -14.35 9.53
C TYR A 33 4.42 -13.09 10.37
N GLU A 34 5.51 -12.36 10.14
CA GLU A 34 5.65 -11.00 10.63
C GLU A 34 4.96 -10.04 9.65
N ARG A 35 3.98 -9.27 10.12
CA ARG A 35 3.34 -8.25 9.29
C ARG A 35 4.23 -7.01 9.20
N VAL A 36 4.53 -6.63 7.97
CA VAL A 36 5.31 -5.44 7.62
C VAL A 36 4.57 -4.63 6.56
N ALA A 37 4.98 -3.37 6.41
CA ALA A 37 4.36 -2.46 5.46
C ALA A 37 5.37 -1.41 4.97
N PHE A 38 5.28 -1.02 3.70
CA PHE A 38 6.11 0.05 3.13
C PHE A 38 5.86 1.38 3.84
N ALA A 39 4.59 1.67 4.14
CA ALA A 39 4.19 2.94 4.77
C ALA A 39 4.39 2.97 6.30
N GLN A 40 4.93 1.92 6.93
CA GLN A 40 5.06 1.89 8.39
C GLN A 40 5.93 3.04 8.96
N PRO A 41 7.13 3.33 8.41
CA PRO A 41 7.93 4.47 8.88
C PRO A 41 7.21 5.81 8.73
N LEU A 42 6.47 5.97 7.62
CA LEU A 42 5.66 7.16 7.37
C LEU A 42 4.55 7.33 8.40
N LYS A 43 3.80 6.27 8.72
CA LYS A 43 2.73 6.32 9.74
C LYS A 43 3.28 6.76 11.09
N LEU A 44 4.42 6.20 11.52
CA LEU A 44 5.07 6.56 12.77
C LEU A 44 5.55 8.01 12.78
N ALA A 45 6.14 8.49 11.68
CA ALA A 45 6.57 9.87 11.54
C ALA A 45 5.38 10.85 11.60
N ILE A 46 4.33 10.60 10.82
CA ILE A 46 3.13 11.46 10.78
C ILE A 46 2.39 11.45 12.11
N LYS A 47 2.31 10.29 12.78
CA LYS A 47 1.80 10.18 14.15
C LYS A 47 2.50 11.18 15.07
N SER A 48 3.83 11.17 15.05
CA SER A 48 4.66 12.03 15.90
C SER A 48 4.54 13.51 15.52
N LEU A 49 4.66 13.84 14.23
CA LEU A 49 4.67 15.23 13.74
C LEU A 49 3.36 15.97 13.99
N PHE A 50 2.23 15.29 13.81
CA PHE A 50 0.89 15.88 13.95
C PHE A 50 0.24 15.58 15.30
N ASN A 51 0.92 14.81 16.16
CA ASN A 51 0.37 14.28 17.41
C ASN A 51 -0.97 13.57 17.19
N PHE A 52 -1.02 12.70 16.18
CA PHE A 52 -2.13 11.77 15.94
C PHE A 52 -1.99 10.54 16.83
N ASP A 53 -3.10 9.83 17.06
CA ASP A 53 -3.05 8.50 17.67
C ASP A 53 -2.86 7.37 16.63
N ASP A 54 -2.67 6.14 17.09
CA ASP A 54 -2.43 4.98 16.21
C ASP A 54 -3.59 4.74 15.24
N ASP A 55 -4.81 4.96 15.68
CA ASP A 55 -6.03 4.73 14.90
C ASP A 55 -6.17 5.80 13.80
N GLN A 56 -5.84 7.05 14.10
CA GLN A 56 -5.82 8.13 13.11
C GLN A 56 -4.81 7.89 11.99
N VAL A 57 -3.70 7.18 12.22
CA VAL A 57 -2.72 6.85 11.15
C VAL A 57 -2.84 5.41 10.63
N GLY A 58 -3.74 4.62 11.20
CA GLY A 58 -3.95 3.20 10.89
C GLY A 58 -2.80 2.29 11.22
N ILE A 59 -2.24 2.45 12.42
CA ILE A 59 -1.39 1.46 13.10
C ILE A 59 -2.31 0.56 13.93
N GLY A 60 -2.14 -0.76 13.83
CA GLY A 60 -2.96 -1.74 14.56
C GLY A 60 -4.40 -1.90 14.05
N GLU A 61 -4.75 -1.29 12.92
CA GLU A 61 -6.08 -1.45 12.33
C GLU A 61 -6.22 -2.76 11.53
N ASP A 62 -6.75 -3.79 12.18
CA ASP A 62 -7.28 -5.00 11.49
C ASP A 62 -8.76 -4.85 11.14
N LYS A 63 -9.45 -3.94 11.83
CA LYS A 63 -10.91 -3.73 11.74
C LYS A 63 -11.32 -2.54 10.88
N GLY A 64 -10.35 -1.80 10.33
CA GLY A 64 -10.57 -0.73 9.35
C GLY A 64 -11.43 0.42 9.88
N THR A 65 -10.85 1.30 10.69
CA THR A 65 -11.57 2.48 11.16
C THR A 65 -11.60 3.55 10.07
N GLU A 66 -12.58 4.46 10.17
CA GLU A 66 -12.70 5.60 9.27
C GLU A 66 -11.93 6.82 9.77
N ARG A 67 -11.20 6.72 10.89
CA ARG A 67 -10.58 7.89 11.55
C ARG A 67 -9.49 8.56 10.71
N LYS A 68 -8.80 7.80 9.85
CA LYS A 68 -7.89 8.36 8.85
C LYS A 68 -8.56 9.33 7.89
N ASP A 69 -9.86 9.16 7.66
CA ASP A 69 -10.67 9.91 6.71
C ASP A 69 -11.48 11.03 7.37
N ILE A 70 -11.43 11.16 8.70
CA ILE A 70 -12.08 12.23 9.47
C ILE A 70 -11.12 13.40 9.63
N VAL A 71 -11.62 14.63 9.48
CA VAL A 71 -10.84 15.85 9.67
C VAL A 71 -10.42 15.97 11.13
N ASP A 72 -9.12 16.14 11.38
CA ASP A 72 -8.61 16.48 12.70
C ASP A 72 -8.83 17.97 12.95
N GLU A 73 -9.59 18.31 14.00
CA GLU A 73 -9.98 19.69 14.31
C GLU A 73 -8.79 20.63 14.54
N ARG A 74 -7.65 20.11 15.03
CA ARG A 74 -6.48 20.92 15.34
C ARG A 74 -5.77 21.41 14.09
N TRP A 75 -5.79 20.59 13.03
CA TRP A 75 -5.03 20.83 11.80
C TRP A 75 -5.92 21.20 10.61
N GLY A 76 -7.23 20.96 10.70
CA GLY A 76 -8.18 21.22 9.60
C GLY A 76 -7.99 20.30 8.38
N ILE A 77 -7.24 19.20 8.54
CA ILE A 77 -7.00 18.20 7.49
C ILE A 77 -7.28 16.78 8.02
N THR A 78 -7.52 15.84 7.11
CA THR A 78 -7.59 14.42 7.50
C THR A 78 -6.18 13.85 7.67
N PRO A 79 -5.96 12.87 8.58
CA PRO A 79 -4.69 12.14 8.63
C PRO A 79 -4.31 11.48 7.31
N ARG A 80 -5.28 11.04 6.49
CA ARG A 80 -5.04 10.51 5.15
C ARG A 80 -4.39 11.54 4.24
N THR A 81 -4.86 12.79 4.28
CA THR A 81 -4.26 13.89 3.51
C THR A 81 -2.79 14.06 3.89
N ALA A 82 -2.47 14.08 5.18
CA ALA A 82 -1.08 14.17 5.64
C ALA A 82 -0.24 12.97 5.17
N LEU A 83 -0.74 11.74 5.33
CA LEU A 83 -0.05 10.52 4.88
C LEU A 83 0.21 10.54 3.37
N GLN A 84 -0.75 10.95 2.55
CA GLN A 84 -0.59 11.00 1.09
C GLN A 84 0.41 12.07 0.66
N PHE A 85 0.28 13.28 1.21
CA PHE A 85 1.17 14.40 0.91
C PHE A 85 2.63 14.06 1.25
N PHE A 86 2.89 13.63 2.49
CA PHE A 86 4.25 13.26 2.88
C PHE A 86 4.73 11.99 2.17
N GLY A 87 3.87 11.00 1.97
CA GLY A 87 4.26 9.73 1.37
C GLY A 87 4.63 9.84 -0.11
N THR A 88 3.88 10.61 -0.90
CA THR A 88 4.07 10.70 -2.34
C THR A 88 4.78 11.99 -2.74
N GLU A 89 4.21 13.15 -2.45
CA GLU A 89 4.81 14.42 -2.89
C GLU A 89 6.18 14.63 -2.23
N ILE A 90 6.27 14.47 -0.92
CA ILE A 90 7.56 14.68 -0.23
C ILE A 90 8.52 13.52 -0.47
N MET A 91 8.12 12.29 -0.12
CA MET A 91 9.06 11.18 -0.04
C MET A 91 9.29 10.43 -1.36
N GLN A 92 8.44 10.57 -2.38
CA GLN A 92 8.70 9.99 -3.71
C GLN A 92 9.25 11.04 -4.69
N GLU A 93 8.79 12.29 -4.63
CA GLU A 93 9.16 13.33 -5.60
C GLU A 93 10.26 14.26 -5.05
N LYS A 94 10.04 14.89 -3.89
CA LYS A 94 10.97 15.90 -3.35
C LYS A 94 12.23 15.34 -2.71
N ILE A 95 12.21 14.09 -2.25
CA ILE A 95 13.37 13.46 -1.60
C ILE A 95 14.64 13.48 -2.48
N GLN A 96 14.50 13.57 -3.81
CA GLN A 96 15.62 13.62 -4.75
C GLN A 96 16.54 14.84 -4.52
N GLU A 97 16.00 15.91 -3.95
CA GLU A 97 16.76 17.14 -3.66
C GLU A 97 17.88 16.90 -2.62
N ILE A 98 17.71 15.91 -1.74
CA ILE A 98 18.71 15.53 -0.73
C ILE A 98 19.34 14.15 -0.97
N LEU A 99 18.63 13.27 -1.68
CA LEU A 99 19.09 11.92 -2.03
C LEU A 99 18.95 11.75 -3.55
N PRO A 100 19.92 12.28 -4.33
CA PRO A 100 19.93 12.09 -5.78
C PRO A 100 19.80 10.61 -6.14
N ASP A 101 19.09 10.32 -7.24
CA ASP A 101 18.86 8.98 -7.78
C ASP A 101 18.01 8.01 -6.92
N MET A 102 17.48 8.44 -5.78
CA MET A 102 16.59 7.62 -4.94
C MET A 102 15.33 7.16 -5.70
N LYS A 103 14.86 7.98 -6.65
CA LYS A 103 13.56 7.83 -7.33
C LYS A 103 12.46 7.55 -6.28
N LYS A 104 11.49 6.69 -6.59
CA LYS A 104 10.42 6.32 -5.66
C LYS A 104 10.82 5.28 -4.60
N ASN A 105 12.09 4.90 -4.49
CA ASN A 105 12.50 3.69 -3.78
C ASN A 105 12.77 3.88 -2.28
N PHE A 106 12.58 5.06 -1.70
CA PHE A 106 12.95 5.31 -0.30
C PHE A 106 12.31 4.28 0.67
N PHE A 107 10.99 4.14 0.64
CA PHE A 107 10.27 3.18 1.50
C PHE A 107 10.57 1.73 1.14
N ALA A 108 10.71 1.44 -0.15
CA ALA A 108 11.06 0.10 -0.63
C ALA A 108 12.46 -0.34 -0.15
N ASN A 109 13.43 0.56 -0.18
CA ASN A 109 14.78 0.34 0.33
C ASN A 109 14.78 0.18 1.85
N THR A 110 14.00 0.99 2.56
CA THR A 110 13.86 0.89 4.01
C THR A 110 13.31 -0.47 4.43
N LEU A 111 12.22 -0.93 3.80
CA LEU A 111 11.62 -2.23 4.09
C LEU A 111 12.56 -3.39 3.69
N LYS A 112 13.22 -3.29 2.53
CA LYS A 112 14.22 -4.28 2.09
C LYS A 112 15.33 -4.46 3.12
N ASN A 113 15.89 -3.36 3.62
CA ASN A 113 16.97 -3.41 4.60
C ASN A 113 16.49 -4.07 5.89
N TYR A 114 15.29 -3.69 6.37
CA TYR A 114 14.67 -4.32 7.53
C TYR A 114 14.51 -5.84 7.39
N ILE A 115 13.96 -6.30 6.26
CA ILE A 115 13.77 -7.72 5.99
C ILE A 115 15.12 -8.45 5.91
N ALA A 116 16.11 -7.88 5.22
CA ALA A 116 17.44 -8.47 5.09
C ALA A 116 18.12 -8.64 6.46
N ASP A 117 18.02 -7.65 7.34
CA ASP A 117 18.56 -7.71 8.70
C ASP A 117 17.85 -8.76 9.56
N LYS A 118 16.53 -8.88 9.45
CA LYS A 118 15.76 -9.91 10.15
C LYS A 118 16.13 -11.31 9.70
N ILE A 119 16.23 -11.55 8.39
CA ILE A 119 16.61 -12.86 7.83
C ILE A 119 18.05 -13.23 8.20
N LYS A 120 18.96 -12.25 8.29
CA LYS A 120 20.33 -12.49 8.75
C LYS A 120 20.35 -13.10 10.16
N ASN A 121 19.43 -12.69 11.03
CA ASN A 121 19.34 -13.16 12.41
C ASN A 121 18.43 -14.40 12.57
N ASN A 122 17.42 -14.54 11.72
CA ASN A 122 16.49 -15.67 11.69
C ASN A 122 16.18 -16.06 10.22
N PRO A 123 16.92 -17.02 9.62
CA PRO A 123 16.75 -17.40 8.23
C PRO A 123 15.38 -17.98 7.86
N GLU A 124 14.60 -18.45 8.85
CA GLU A 124 13.25 -19.01 8.66
C GLU A 124 12.15 -17.95 8.86
N GLN A 125 12.50 -16.70 9.16
CA GLN A 125 11.54 -15.61 9.34
C GLN A 125 10.72 -15.39 8.07
N ARG A 126 9.39 -15.36 8.21
CA ARG A 126 8.46 -15.07 7.12
C ARG A 126 7.79 -13.72 7.30
N PHE A 127 7.47 -13.06 6.20
CA PHE A 127 6.93 -11.71 6.18
C PHE A 127 5.69 -11.60 5.32
N VAL A 128 4.67 -10.92 5.83
CA VAL A 128 3.50 -10.53 5.05
C VAL A 128 3.53 -9.02 4.86
N ILE A 129 3.63 -8.60 3.59
CA ILE A 129 3.60 -7.18 3.21
C ILE A 129 2.17 -6.82 2.87
N SER A 130 1.54 -5.99 3.70
CA SER A 130 0.09 -5.76 3.64
C SER A 130 -0.36 -4.60 2.74
N ASP A 131 0.58 -3.77 2.26
CA ASP A 131 0.28 -2.52 1.56
C ASP A 131 1.05 -2.34 0.25
N LEU A 132 1.27 -3.42 -0.51
CA LEU A 132 1.89 -3.33 -1.84
C LEU A 132 1.00 -2.56 -2.81
N ARG A 133 1.44 -1.36 -3.24
CA ARG A 133 0.64 -0.43 -4.05
C ARG A 133 1.30 0.02 -5.34
N PHE A 134 2.63 -0.03 -5.41
CA PHE A 134 3.37 0.51 -6.55
C PHE A 134 4.23 -0.53 -7.26
N LEU A 135 4.48 -0.33 -8.56
CA LEU A 135 5.27 -1.27 -9.36
C LEU A 135 6.75 -1.30 -8.91
N HIS A 136 7.27 -0.17 -8.44
CA HIS A 136 8.65 -0.10 -7.95
C HIS A 136 8.84 -0.86 -6.62
N GLU A 137 7.83 -0.84 -5.74
CA GLU A 137 7.79 -1.66 -4.53
C GLU A 137 7.84 -3.14 -4.87
N TYR A 138 7.00 -3.59 -5.81
CA TYR A 138 7.02 -4.97 -6.32
C TYR A 138 8.40 -5.35 -6.84
N LYS A 139 9.01 -4.51 -7.69
CA LYS A 139 10.35 -4.77 -8.24
C LYS A 139 11.41 -4.86 -7.14
N ALA A 140 11.30 -4.06 -6.09
CA ALA A 140 12.27 -4.04 -5.01
C ALA A 140 12.32 -5.36 -4.22
N LEU A 141 11.21 -6.09 -4.13
CA LEU A 141 11.15 -7.38 -3.41
C LEU A 141 12.14 -8.40 -3.99
N PHE A 142 12.33 -8.40 -5.31
CA PHE A 142 13.25 -9.32 -5.99
C PHE A 142 14.73 -8.91 -5.89
N SER A 143 15.02 -7.82 -5.18
CA SER A 143 16.39 -7.36 -4.89
C SER A 143 16.80 -7.59 -3.43
N ILE A 144 15.94 -8.23 -2.62
CA ILE A 144 16.25 -8.59 -1.24
C ILE A 144 17.28 -9.72 -1.26
N SER A 145 18.42 -9.55 -0.58
CA SER A 145 19.47 -10.55 -0.55
C SER A 145 19.00 -11.82 0.17
N LYS A 146 19.50 -12.99 -0.27
CA LYS A 146 19.19 -14.32 0.30
C LYS A 146 17.74 -14.80 0.14
N ILE A 147 16.88 -14.06 -0.56
CA ILE A 147 15.53 -14.51 -0.91
C ILE A 147 15.51 -14.85 -2.40
N ARG A 148 15.09 -16.07 -2.74
CA ARG A 148 14.91 -16.45 -4.14
C ARG A 148 13.54 -16.01 -4.64
N LYS A 149 13.39 -15.87 -5.97
CA LYS A 149 12.13 -15.46 -6.59
C LYS A 149 10.96 -16.40 -6.25
N ASP A 150 11.21 -17.70 -6.17
CA ASP A 150 10.24 -18.75 -5.78
C ASP A 150 9.84 -18.69 -4.29
N GLU A 151 10.51 -17.86 -3.48
CA GLU A 151 10.18 -17.64 -2.07
C GLU A 151 9.34 -16.37 -1.86
N ILE A 152 8.94 -15.69 -2.94
CA ILE A 152 8.08 -14.52 -2.92
C ILE A 152 6.79 -14.88 -3.66
N ALA A 153 5.64 -14.67 -3.00
CA ALA A 153 4.33 -14.79 -3.63
C ALA A 153 3.58 -13.45 -3.57
N ILE A 154 3.03 -13.04 -4.71
CA ILE A 154 2.20 -11.85 -4.81
C ILE A 154 0.74 -12.26 -4.94
N ILE A 155 -0.08 -11.81 -3.97
CA ILE A 155 -1.50 -12.11 -3.91
C ILE A 155 -2.30 -10.84 -4.21
N ARG A 156 -3.08 -10.88 -5.28
CA ARG A 156 -4.06 -9.83 -5.59
C ARG A 156 -5.42 -10.20 -5.01
N VAL A 157 -5.92 -9.37 -4.09
CA VAL A 157 -7.25 -9.53 -3.49
C VAL A 157 -8.27 -8.67 -4.21
N ILE A 158 -9.31 -9.31 -4.76
CA ILE A 158 -10.40 -8.66 -5.48
C ILE A 158 -11.71 -8.87 -4.73
N ARG A 159 -12.45 -7.79 -4.49
CA ARG A 159 -13.82 -7.84 -3.97
C ARG A 159 -14.78 -7.31 -5.06
N PRO A 160 -15.54 -8.18 -5.75
CA PRO A 160 -16.36 -7.78 -6.89
C PRO A 160 -17.34 -6.63 -6.61
N SER A 161 -17.87 -6.55 -5.40
CA SER A 161 -18.75 -5.46 -4.98
C SER A 161 -18.09 -4.07 -4.93
N LEU A 162 -16.77 -4.00 -5.02
CA LEU A 162 -16.00 -2.76 -5.06
C LEU A 162 -15.44 -2.44 -6.46
N SER A 163 -15.48 -3.40 -7.39
CA SER A 163 -14.98 -3.20 -8.77
C SER A 163 -16.02 -2.59 -9.71
N SER A 164 -17.26 -2.36 -9.26
CA SER A 164 -18.35 -1.77 -10.06
C SER A 164 -18.42 -0.24 -10.01
N SER A 165 -17.45 0.45 -9.39
CA SER A 165 -17.35 1.91 -9.37
C SER A 165 -16.10 2.40 -10.11
N SER A 166 -15.88 1.92 -11.32
CA SER A 166 -15.05 2.64 -12.28
C SER A 166 -15.92 3.72 -12.92
N PRO A 167 -15.45 4.97 -13.07
CA PRO A 167 -16.10 5.92 -13.96
C PRO A 167 -16.17 5.28 -15.35
N VAL A 168 -17.37 5.22 -15.90
CA VAL A 168 -17.58 4.94 -17.32
C VAL A 168 -16.98 6.13 -18.05
N ASP A 169 -15.80 5.94 -18.65
CA ASP A 169 -15.21 6.92 -19.57
C ASP A 169 -15.90 6.73 -20.93
N ASP A 170 -17.05 7.38 -21.07
CA ASP A 170 -17.69 7.61 -22.36
C ASP A 170 -17.16 8.94 -22.90
N SER A 171 -16.10 8.87 -23.70
CA SER A 171 -16.00 9.61 -24.97
C SER A 171 -14.58 9.54 -25.54
N SER A 172 -14.54 9.14 -26.80
CA SER A 172 -13.50 9.50 -27.76
C SER A 172 -13.19 11.00 -27.69
N ASP A 173 -11.93 11.38 -27.49
CA ASP A 173 -11.22 12.41 -28.28
C ASP A 173 -9.86 12.78 -27.63
N LEU A 174 -8.76 12.46 -28.33
CA LEU A 174 -7.53 13.27 -28.29
C LEU A 174 -7.77 14.45 -29.23
N PRO A 175 -7.37 15.72 -28.95
CA PRO A 175 -5.93 16.05 -28.95
C PRO A 175 -5.44 17.36 -28.25
N LYS A 176 -4.10 17.47 -28.21
CA LYS A 176 -3.23 18.68 -28.38
C LYS A 176 -2.84 19.59 -27.20
N ALA A 177 -1.55 19.90 -27.26
CA ALA A 177 -0.79 20.86 -26.47
C ALA A 177 -1.12 22.33 -26.79
N HIS A 178 -0.60 23.21 -25.93
CA HIS A 178 -0.17 24.61 -26.11
C HIS A 178 -0.95 25.73 -25.34
N ILE A 179 -0.16 26.51 -24.58
CA ILE A 179 -0.33 27.91 -24.09
C ILE A 179 -1.18 28.09 -22.78
N TYR A 180 -0.76 28.75 -21.68
CA TYR A 180 -0.23 30.13 -21.48
C TYR A 180 0.57 30.31 -20.16
N GLU A 181 1.61 31.15 -20.22
CA GLU A 181 2.33 31.76 -19.08
C GLU A 181 1.62 33.00 -18.49
N GLN A 182 1.84 33.23 -17.19
CA GLN A 182 1.83 34.49 -16.42
C GLN A 182 0.57 35.40 -16.31
N LYS A 183 0.08 35.56 -15.08
CA LYS A 183 0.04 36.82 -14.26
C LYS A 183 -0.56 36.49 -12.87
N ALA A 184 0.22 36.59 -11.79
CA ALA A 184 0.38 37.76 -10.92
C ALA A 184 -0.77 37.99 -9.92
N HIS A 185 -0.45 37.79 -8.63
CA HIS A 185 -1.05 38.28 -7.39
C HIS A 185 -2.54 38.70 -7.38
N ILE A 186 -3.36 37.95 -6.64
CA ILE A 186 -4.26 38.45 -5.58
C ILE A 186 -4.50 37.29 -4.59
N SER A 187 -4.30 37.59 -3.32
CA SER A 187 -4.65 36.76 -2.17
C SER A 187 -6.16 36.61 -2.03
N GLU A 188 -6.65 35.37 -1.95
CA GLU A 188 -7.87 35.07 -1.19
C GLU A 188 -7.89 33.60 -0.79
N GLN A 189 -7.82 33.36 0.51
CA GLN A 189 -8.14 32.08 1.13
C GLN A 189 -9.60 31.76 0.83
N LYS A 190 -9.84 31.00 -0.24
CA LYS A 190 -10.99 30.12 -0.35
C LYS A 190 -10.46 28.77 -0.77
N ALA A 191 -10.63 27.80 0.12
CA ALA A 191 -10.36 26.41 -0.14
C ALA A 191 -11.09 26.01 -1.43
N HIS A 192 -10.32 25.90 -2.51
CA HIS A 192 -10.72 25.12 -3.67
C HIS A 192 -10.78 23.68 -3.16
N ILE A 193 -11.93 23.27 -2.67
CA ILE A 193 -12.27 21.85 -2.56
C ILE A 193 -12.45 21.42 -4.02
N SER A 194 -11.34 21.13 -4.68
CA SER A 194 -11.35 20.35 -5.90
C SER A 194 -11.99 19.01 -5.55
N GLU A 195 -12.82 18.50 -6.46
CA GLU A 195 -13.34 17.14 -6.36
C GLU A 195 -12.20 16.18 -5.99
N PRO A 196 -12.43 15.17 -5.11
CA PRO A 196 -11.37 14.31 -4.65
C PRO A 196 -10.78 13.53 -5.81
N LYS A 197 -9.66 14.03 -6.37
CA LYS A 197 -8.88 13.35 -7.38
C LYS A 197 -8.38 12.06 -6.76
N THR A 198 -8.76 10.92 -7.33
CA THR A 198 -8.29 9.61 -6.87
C THR A 198 -6.76 9.59 -6.85
N HIS A 199 -6.19 9.38 -5.66
CA HIS A 199 -4.75 9.42 -5.46
C HIS A 199 -4.08 8.21 -6.14
N ILE A 200 -2.89 8.41 -6.74
CA ILE A 200 -2.19 7.37 -7.53
C ILE A 200 -1.95 6.07 -6.75
N SER A 201 -1.73 6.18 -5.43
CA SER A 201 -1.56 5.03 -4.54
C SER A 201 -2.78 4.10 -4.45
N GLU A 202 -3.96 4.56 -4.89
CA GLU A 202 -5.20 3.78 -4.89
C GLU A 202 -5.43 3.06 -6.24
N LEU A 203 -4.64 3.38 -7.28
CA LEU A 203 -4.83 2.88 -8.64
C LEU A 203 -3.66 2.04 -9.17
N GLU A 204 -2.41 2.42 -8.85
CA GLU A 204 -1.23 1.81 -9.49
C GLU A 204 -1.10 0.30 -9.24
N TYR A 205 -1.68 -0.20 -8.14
CA TYR A 205 -1.64 -1.61 -7.78
C TYR A 205 -2.23 -2.53 -8.86
N MET A 206 -3.15 -2.01 -9.69
CA MET A 206 -3.75 -2.75 -10.81
C MET A 206 -2.72 -3.20 -11.86
N ASN A 207 -1.59 -2.51 -11.94
CA ASN A 207 -0.49 -2.80 -12.86
C ASN A 207 0.54 -3.79 -12.29
N ILE A 208 0.38 -4.23 -11.03
CA ILE A 208 1.33 -5.11 -10.35
C ILE A 208 1.11 -6.56 -10.79
N PRO A 209 2.12 -7.27 -11.35
CA PRO A 209 2.02 -8.70 -11.62
C PRO A 209 1.71 -9.49 -10.35
N TYR A 210 0.94 -10.56 -10.47
CA TYR A 210 0.53 -11.39 -9.34
C TYR A 210 0.68 -12.89 -9.68
N ASP A 211 0.92 -13.70 -8.64
CA ASP A 211 0.98 -15.16 -8.75
C ASP A 211 -0.39 -15.77 -8.44
N ILE A 212 -1.13 -15.15 -7.51
CA ILE A 212 -2.43 -15.63 -7.05
C ILE A 212 -3.45 -14.50 -7.10
N ILE A 213 -4.66 -14.80 -7.62
CA ILE A 213 -5.84 -13.95 -7.44
C ILE A 213 -6.73 -14.59 -6.38
N LEU A 214 -7.10 -13.82 -5.35
CA LEU A 214 -8.03 -14.25 -4.32
C LEU A 214 -9.31 -13.41 -4.36
N ILE A 215 -10.44 -14.06 -4.66
CA ILE A 215 -11.74 -13.40 -4.79
C ILE A 215 -12.48 -13.44 -3.45
N ASN A 216 -12.70 -12.26 -2.87
CA ASN A 216 -13.51 -12.04 -1.68
C ASN A 216 -14.96 -11.71 -2.06
N ASN A 217 -15.79 -12.74 -2.21
CA ASN A 217 -17.20 -12.63 -2.59
C ASN A 217 -18.16 -13.32 -1.61
N GLY A 218 -17.73 -13.58 -0.37
CA GLY A 218 -18.51 -14.32 0.62
C GLY A 218 -18.21 -13.87 2.05
N SER A 219 -18.40 -14.77 3.02
CA SER A 219 -18.00 -14.54 4.41
C SER A 219 -16.47 -14.50 4.56
N ILE A 220 -15.99 -13.92 5.66
CA ILE A 220 -14.56 -13.94 6.02
C ILE A 220 -14.05 -15.39 6.10
N GLU A 221 -14.82 -16.30 6.72
CA GLU A 221 -14.47 -17.71 6.84
C GLU A 221 -14.30 -18.38 5.46
N SER A 222 -15.28 -18.23 4.56
CA SER A 222 -15.18 -18.80 3.20
C SER A 222 -14.02 -18.21 2.41
N TYR A 223 -13.73 -16.91 2.59
CA TYR A 223 -12.60 -16.23 1.97
C TYR A 223 -11.25 -16.79 2.45
N ILE A 224 -11.10 -17.01 3.75
CA ILE A 224 -9.90 -17.58 4.37
C ILE A 224 -9.73 -19.06 4.00
N ASP A 225 -10.81 -19.84 3.99
CA ASP A 225 -10.78 -21.24 3.56
C ASP A 225 -10.31 -21.40 2.10
N LYS A 226 -10.71 -20.48 1.22
CA LYS A 226 -10.22 -20.45 -0.17
C LYS A 226 -8.70 -20.23 -0.21
N PHE A 227 -8.20 -19.28 0.57
CA PHE A 227 -6.76 -19.04 0.67
C PHE A 227 -6.01 -20.28 1.17
N ASP A 228 -6.49 -20.88 2.27
CA ASP A 228 -5.85 -22.05 2.87
C ASP A 228 -5.80 -23.25 1.91
N LYS A 229 -6.82 -23.42 1.06
CA LYS A 229 -6.82 -24.46 0.02
C LYS A 229 -5.78 -24.18 -1.07
N ILE A 230 -5.62 -22.92 -1.47
CA ILE A 230 -4.65 -22.54 -2.52
C ILE A 230 -3.22 -22.76 -2.04
N ILE A 231 -2.90 -22.35 -0.80
CA ILE A 231 -1.51 -22.37 -0.30
C ILE A 231 -1.04 -23.76 0.16
N ARG A 232 -1.96 -24.72 0.29
CA ARG A 232 -1.67 -26.12 0.67
C ARG A 232 -1.49 -27.07 -0.52
N ILE A 233 -1.77 -26.61 -1.73
CA ILE A 233 -1.54 -27.34 -2.99
C ILE A 233 -0.11 -27.05 -3.46
#